data_AF-A0A853STZ5-F1
#
_entry.id   AF-A0A853STZ5-F1
#
_cell.length_a   1.000
_cell.length_b   1.000
_cell.length_c   1.000
_cell.angle_alpha   90.00
_cell.angle_beta   90.00
_cell.angle_gamma   90.00
#
_symmetry.space_group_name_H-M   'P 1'
#
loop_
_entity.id
_entity.type
_entity.pdbx_description
1 polymer ?
#
loop_
_entity_poly.entity_id
_entity_poly.type
_entity_poly.pdbx_seq_one_letter_code
_entity_poly.pdbx_strand_id
1 'polypeptide(L)'
;MKHSLLRLTPLACAAFGSQAQAAAPSATIKPGLWQVDSKMASPDAATDNAMSMVLQQLGNLPPDQRKQLESMAASRGMAMPTVGADGAVRVTACVTPDMAARKQIPTGQPGDCTSKNKDIAGGMDVSFTCANPKSSGEGQVLFSGDQAFSMQLAVTTSARGTPEQVNVTSNGKWLGATCPAPSAAAQKP
;
A
#
# COMPACT_ATOMS: atom_id res chain seq x y z
N MET A 1 65.93 -32.08 -40.46
CA MET A 1 66.18 -30.87 -41.27
C MET A 1 65.21 -29.77 -40.83
N LYS A 2 65.76 -28.62 -40.43
CA LYS A 2 65.21 -27.23 -40.33
C LYS A 2 63.93 -27.00 -39.49
N HIS A 3 64.05 -26.41 -38.28
CA HIS A 3 63.91 -24.96 -37.92
C HIS A 3 62.51 -24.40 -38.26
N SER A 4 61.79 -23.61 -37.45
CA SER A 4 62.21 -22.61 -36.46
C SER A 4 61.02 -22.16 -35.60
N LEU A 5 61.33 -21.58 -34.44
CA LEU A 5 60.44 -20.81 -33.55
C LEU A 5 59.84 -19.60 -34.26
N LEU A 6 58.59 -19.25 -33.93
CA LEU A 6 58.16 -17.84 -33.90
C LEU A 6 57.15 -17.61 -32.78
N ARG A 7 57.57 -16.79 -31.80
CA ARG A 7 56.72 -16.17 -30.78
C ARG A 7 55.83 -15.12 -31.44
N LEU A 8 54.54 -15.09 -31.12
CA LEU A 8 53.69 -13.93 -31.31
C LEU A 8 52.85 -13.70 -30.06
N THR A 9 53.22 -12.67 -29.32
CA THR A 9 52.46 -12.04 -28.24
C THR A 9 51.38 -11.13 -28.86
N PRO A 10 50.09 -11.33 -28.61
CA PRO A 10 49.09 -10.32 -28.92
C PRO A 10 48.93 -9.35 -27.74
N LEU A 11 49.38 -8.13 -27.98
CA LEU A 11 48.98 -6.89 -27.33
C LEU A 11 47.52 -6.60 -27.71
N ALA A 12 46.59 -6.38 -26.77
CA ALA A 12 45.43 -5.49 -26.97
C ALA A 12 44.45 -5.39 -25.79
N CYS A 13 44.21 -4.13 -25.42
CA CYS A 13 42.93 -3.55 -24.99
C CYS A 13 42.36 -3.95 -23.63
N ALA A 14 42.76 -3.18 -22.61
CA ALA A 14 41.94 -2.93 -21.43
C ALA A 14 40.63 -2.24 -21.86
N ALA A 15 39.57 -3.02 -22.04
CA ALA A 15 38.21 -2.50 -22.13
C ALA A 15 37.81 -1.96 -20.76
N PHE A 16 37.85 -0.63 -20.58
CA PHE A 16 37.11 0.02 -19.52
C PHE A 16 35.62 -0.21 -19.79
N GLY A 17 35.09 -1.31 -19.25
CA GLY A 17 33.66 -1.55 -19.21
C GLY A 17 33.02 -0.40 -18.46
N SER A 18 32.24 0.42 -19.16
CA SER A 18 31.27 1.31 -18.54
C SER A 18 30.33 0.43 -17.73
N GLN A 19 30.62 0.30 -16.44
CA GLN A 19 29.65 -0.23 -15.49
C GLN A 19 28.51 0.78 -15.48
N ALA A 20 27.48 0.52 -16.27
CA ALA A 20 26.19 1.13 -16.04
C ALA A 20 25.78 0.67 -14.64
N GLN A 21 25.96 1.53 -13.63
CA GLN A 21 25.19 1.42 -12.41
C GLN A 21 23.73 1.45 -12.87
N ALA A 22 23.12 0.28 -13.00
CA ALA A 22 21.68 0.16 -13.00
C ALA A 22 21.24 0.71 -11.64
N ALA A 23 20.88 2.00 -11.61
CA ALA A 23 20.09 2.53 -10.53
C ALA A 23 18.87 1.62 -10.45
N ALA A 24 18.79 0.83 -9.37
CA ALA A 24 17.60 0.04 -9.11
C ALA A 24 16.41 1.01 -9.24
N PRO A 25 15.43 0.73 -10.11
CA PRO A 25 14.29 1.62 -10.24
C PRO A 25 13.71 1.80 -8.85
N SER A 26 13.58 3.06 -8.41
CA SER A 26 12.91 3.39 -7.16
C SER A 26 11.54 2.71 -7.22
N ALA A 27 11.37 1.65 -6.45
CA ALA A 27 10.16 0.84 -6.52
C ALA A 27 9.00 1.75 -6.10
N THR A 28 8.19 2.15 -7.07
CA THR A 28 7.05 3.03 -6.85
C THR A 28 5.78 2.25 -7.11
N ILE A 29 4.71 2.61 -6.41
CA ILE A 29 3.42 1.95 -6.60
C ILE A 29 2.91 2.19 -8.03
N LYS A 30 2.49 1.10 -8.70
CA LYS A 30 1.98 1.13 -10.06
C LYS A 30 0.57 1.75 -10.12
N PRO A 31 0.26 2.65 -11.06
CA PRO A 31 -1.12 3.11 -11.25
C PRO A 31 -2.08 1.95 -11.60
N GLY A 32 -3.34 2.06 -11.20
CA GLY A 32 -4.38 1.08 -11.47
C GLY A 32 -5.12 0.63 -10.22
N LEU A 33 -5.85 -0.48 -10.36
CA LEU A 33 -6.66 -1.07 -9.30
C LEU A 33 -5.79 -1.91 -8.37
N TRP A 34 -5.86 -1.62 -7.07
CA TRP A 34 -5.18 -2.38 -6.03
C TRP A 34 -6.17 -2.98 -5.06
N GLN A 35 -5.90 -4.21 -4.65
CA GLN A 35 -6.48 -4.82 -3.46
C GLN A 35 -5.48 -4.68 -2.31
N VAL A 36 -5.95 -4.26 -1.14
CA VAL A 36 -5.16 -4.17 0.09
C VAL A 36 -5.88 -4.95 1.16
N ASP A 37 -5.20 -5.94 1.74
CA ASP A 37 -5.67 -6.72 2.86
C ASP A 37 -4.95 -6.26 4.13
N SER A 38 -5.69 -5.74 5.11
CA SER A 38 -5.15 -5.16 6.34
C SER A 38 -5.61 -5.92 7.58
N LYS A 39 -4.68 -6.23 8.47
CA LYS A 39 -4.97 -6.74 9.82
C LYS A 39 -4.54 -5.71 10.85
N MET A 40 -5.43 -5.47 11.81
CA MET A 40 -5.18 -4.60 12.95
C MET A 40 -4.95 -5.47 14.18
N ALA A 41 -3.98 -5.08 15.00
CA ALA A 41 -3.72 -5.72 16.27
C ALA A 41 -3.43 -4.64 17.31
N SER A 42 -3.93 -4.83 18.52
CA SER A 42 -3.59 -3.99 19.67
C SER A 42 -2.75 -4.77 20.68
N PRO A 43 -1.75 -4.14 21.34
CA PRO A 43 -1.08 -4.74 22.48
C PRO A 43 -2.01 -4.88 23.70
N ASP A 44 -3.06 -4.06 23.79
CA ASP A 44 -4.14 -4.20 24.78
C ASP A 44 -5.23 -5.15 24.28
N ALA A 45 -5.51 -6.21 25.04
CA ALA A 45 -6.45 -7.26 24.66
C ALA A 45 -7.92 -6.80 24.65
N ALA A 46 -8.30 -5.85 25.51
CA ALA A 46 -9.66 -5.31 25.51
C ALA A 46 -9.94 -4.51 24.23
N THR A 47 -8.96 -3.69 23.82
CA THR A 47 -8.93 -2.93 22.56
C THR A 47 -8.98 -3.88 21.36
N ASP A 48 -8.20 -4.96 21.37
CA ASP A 48 -8.17 -5.95 20.28
C ASP A 48 -9.52 -6.67 20.11
N ASN A 49 -10.12 -7.10 21.22
CA ASN A 49 -11.45 -7.70 21.24
C ASN A 49 -12.53 -6.72 20.75
N ALA A 50 -12.48 -5.46 21.20
CA ALA A 50 -13.42 -4.44 20.76
C ALA A 50 -13.33 -4.19 19.25
N MET A 51 -12.11 -4.10 18.70
CA MET A 51 -11.91 -3.97 17.25
C MET A 51 -12.46 -5.17 16.49
N SER A 52 -12.19 -6.39 16.98
CA SER A 52 -12.71 -7.62 16.38
C SER A 52 -14.24 -7.64 16.34
N MET A 53 -14.90 -7.22 17.42
CA MET A 53 -16.36 -7.10 17.47
C MET A 53 -16.89 -6.07 16.46
N VAL A 54 -16.23 -4.92 16.33
CA VAL A 54 -16.59 -3.90 15.32
C VAL A 54 -16.46 -4.46 13.91
N LEU A 55 -15.37 -5.17 13.60
CA LEU A 55 -15.17 -5.80 12.29
C LEU A 55 -16.24 -6.85 12.00
N GLN A 56 -16.61 -7.67 12.99
CA GLN A 56 -17.70 -8.63 12.86
C GLN A 56 -19.05 -7.95 12.57
N GLN A 57 -19.35 -6.84 13.26
CA GLN A 57 -20.56 -6.06 13.01
C GLN A 57 -20.59 -5.47 11.61
N LEU A 58 -19.46 -4.94 11.12
CA LEU A 58 -19.31 -4.46 9.74
C LEU A 58 -19.53 -5.59 8.72
N GLY A 59 -19.00 -6.78 9.00
CA GLY A 59 -19.24 -7.98 8.20
C GLY A 59 -20.72 -8.39 8.14
N ASN A 60 -21.48 -8.09 9.20
CA ASN A 60 -22.88 -8.48 9.40
C ASN A 60 -23.90 -7.35 9.13
N LEU A 61 -23.50 -6.27 8.46
CA LEU A 61 -24.39 -5.15 8.15
C LEU A 61 -25.64 -5.59 7.34
N PRO A 62 -26.85 -5.10 7.69
CA PRO A 62 -28.06 -5.34 6.93
C PRO A 62 -27.91 -4.90 5.45
N PRO A 63 -28.59 -5.57 4.51
CA PRO A 63 -28.42 -5.30 3.07
C PRO A 63 -28.61 -3.82 2.67
N ASP A 64 -29.60 -3.13 3.25
CA ASP A 64 -29.87 -1.73 2.91
C ASP A 64 -28.79 -0.79 3.42
N GLN A 65 -28.28 -1.01 4.65
CA GLN A 65 -27.16 -0.25 5.20
C GLN A 65 -25.86 -0.52 4.41
N ARG A 66 -25.62 -1.78 4.04
CA ARG A 66 -24.48 -2.16 3.22
C ARG A 66 -24.52 -1.42 1.88
N LYS A 67 -25.65 -1.42 1.18
CA LYS A 67 -25.82 -0.71 -0.11
C LYS A 67 -25.56 0.79 0.01
N GLN A 68 -26.02 1.42 1.09
CA GLN A 68 -25.77 2.85 1.31
C GLN A 68 -24.27 3.13 1.47
N LEU A 69 -23.56 2.30 2.22
CA LEU A 69 -22.11 2.43 2.37
C LEU A 69 -21.36 2.10 1.07
N GLU A 70 -21.81 1.09 0.31
CA GLU A 70 -21.30 0.77 -1.04
C GLU A 70 -21.40 1.95 -1.98
N SER A 71 -22.54 2.62 -2.02
CA SER A 71 -22.74 3.82 -2.83
C SER A 71 -21.79 4.95 -2.41
N MET A 72 -21.56 5.12 -1.11
CA MET A 72 -20.69 6.16 -0.57
C MET A 72 -19.20 5.86 -0.81
N ALA A 73 -18.80 4.59 -0.75
CA ALA A 73 -17.43 4.17 -1.08
C ALA A 73 -17.17 4.34 -2.58
N ALA A 74 -18.11 3.89 -3.42
CA ALA A 74 -18.00 3.96 -4.87
C ALA A 74 -17.89 5.40 -5.38
N SER A 75 -18.60 6.36 -4.77
CA SER A 75 -18.48 7.77 -5.11
C SER A 75 -17.10 8.36 -4.81
N ARG A 76 -16.31 7.69 -3.95
CA ARG A 76 -14.93 8.04 -3.61
C ARG A 76 -13.90 7.14 -4.30
N GLY A 77 -14.32 6.33 -5.29
CA GLY A 77 -13.44 5.42 -6.03
C GLY A 77 -12.91 4.24 -5.19
N MET A 78 -13.60 3.90 -4.10
CA MET A 78 -13.28 2.76 -3.25
C MET A 78 -14.38 1.70 -3.33
N ALA A 79 -14.00 0.44 -3.31
CA ALA A 79 -14.95 -0.63 -3.00
C ALA A 79 -15.22 -0.65 -1.49
N MET A 80 -16.37 -1.19 -1.09
CA MET A 80 -16.64 -1.39 0.32
C MET A 80 -15.62 -2.33 0.95
N PRO A 81 -15.12 -2.00 2.16
CA PRO A 81 -14.29 -2.92 2.91
C PRO A 81 -15.06 -4.21 3.18
N THR A 82 -14.44 -5.35 2.92
CA THR A 82 -14.98 -6.68 3.28
C THR A 82 -14.09 -7.31 4.32
N VAL A 83 -14.67 -7.98 5.32
CA VAL A 83 -13.91 -8.73 6.32
C VAL A 83 -13.75 -10.18 5.85
N GLY A 84 -12.51 -10.62 5.68
CA GLY A 84 -12.15 -12.00 5.36
C GLY A 84 -12.32 -12.94 6.56
N ALA A 85 -12.37 -14.24 6.28
CA ALA A 85 -12.49 -15.28 7.32
C ALA A 85 -11.30 -15.28 8.30
N ASP A 86 -10.16 -14.73 7.89
CA ASP A 86 -8.94 -14.59 8.69
C ASP A 86 -8.87 -13.25 9.46
N GLY A 87 -9.97 -12.51 9.49
CA GLY A 87 -10.09 -11.20 10.15
C GLY A 87 -9.47 -10.04 9.39
N ALA A 88 -8.89 -10.27 8.20
CA ALA A 88 -8.35 -9.19 7.39
C ALA A 88 -9.47 -8.33 6.80
N VAL A 89 -9.30 -7.01 6.87
CA VAL A 89 -10.14 -6.05 6.16
C VAL A 89 -9.55 -5.85 4.76
N ARG A 90 -10.29 -6.30 3.75
CA ARG A 90 -9.94 -6.13 2.35
C ARG A 90 -10.59 -4.88 1.80
N VAL A 91 -9.78 -3.99 1.24
CA VAL A 91 -10.21 -2.80 0.50
C VAL A 91 -9.70 -2.91 -0.92
N THR A 92 -10.53 -2.51 -1.88
CA THR A 92 -10.09 -2.35 -3.27
C THR A 92 -10.22 -0.89 -3.65
N ALA A 93 -9.14 -0.30 -4.16
CA ALA A 93 -9.06 1.13 -4.42
C ALA A 93 -8.16 1.45 -5.61
N CYS A 94 -8.46 2.56 -6.25
CA CYS A 94 -7.72 3.04 -7.39
C CYS A 94 -6.56 3.93 -7.01
N VAL A 95 -5.41 3.65 -7.63
CA VAL A 95 -4.21 4.49 -7.57
C VAL A 95 -4.08 5.22 -8.90
N THR A 96 -4.27 6.53 -8.87
CA THR A 96 -4.08 7.38 -10.07
C THR A 96 -2.59 7.61 -10.34
N PRO A 97 -2.20 8.05 -11.55
CA PRO A 97 -0.81 8.42 -11.83
C PRO A 97 -0.25 9.50 -10.90
N ASP A 98 -1.04 10.49 -10.50
CA ASP A 98 -0.62 11.52 -9.53
C ASP A 98 -0.40 10.91 -8.14
N MET A 99 -1.30 10.03 -7.68
CA MET A 99 -1.12 9.30 -6.41
C MET A 99 0.14 8.43 -6.43
N ALA A 100 0.39 7.73 -7.55
CA ALA A 100 1.59 6.93 -7.74
C ALA A 100 2.87 7.78 -7.74
N ALA A 101 2.84 8.95 -8.39
CA ALA A 101 3.96 9.89 -8.39
C ALA A 101 4.26 10.43 -6.98
N ARG A 102 3.22 10.60 -6.15
CA ARG A 102 3.33 10.97 -4.74
C ARG A 102 3.62 9.78 -3.81
N LYS A 103 3.77 8.57 -4.36
CA LYS A 103 4.00 7.31 -3.62
C LYS A 103 2.92 7.05 -2.58
N GLN A 104 1.68 7.38 -2.89
CA GLN A 104 0.56 7.20 -2.00
C GLN A 104 0.01 5.77 -2.12
N ILE A 105 0.03 5.02 -1.01
CA ILE A 105 -0.61 3.71 -0.92
C ILE A 105 -2.08 3.90 -0.57
N PRO A 106 -3.02 3.20 -1.23
CA PRO A 106 -4.45 3.35 -0.97
C PRO A 106 -4.86 2.59 0.30
N THR A 107 -4.43 3.09 1.46
CA THR A 107 -4.68 2.48 2.76
C THR A 107 -6.01 2.89 3.40
N GLY A 108 -6.84 3.65 2.68
CA GLY A 108 -8.12 4.14 3.19
C GLY A 108 -8.01 5.16 4.33
N GLN A 109 -6.84 5.80 4.49
CA GLN A 109 -6.64 6.83 5.50
C GLN A 109 -7.61 8.01 5.27
N PRO A 110 -8.14 8.64 6.34
CA PRO A 110 -9.02 9.80 6.24
C PRO A 110 -8.38 10.96 5.44
N GLY A 111 -9.22 11.78 4.80
CA GLY A 111 -8.78 12.83 3.88
C GLY A 111 -7.97 13.97 4.49
N ASP A 112 -7.96 14.12 5.81
CA ASP A 112 -7.27 15.21 6.52
C ASP A 112 -5.86 14.82 7.00
N CYS A 113 -5.32 13.72 6.49
CA CYS A 113 -4.00 13.21 6.87
C CYS A 113 -2.89 13.80 5.99
N THR A 114 -1.84 14.31 6.62
CA THR A 114 -0.59 14.66 5.94
C THR A 114 0.39 13.50 6.05
N SER A 115 0.98 13.08 4.94
CA SER A 115 1.96 11.99 4.89
C SER A 115 3.33 12.46 4.44
N LYS A 116 4.39 11.83 4.95
CA LYS A 116 5.76 11.98 4.50
C LYS A 116 6.33 10.60 4.19
N ASN A 117 6.92 10.47 3.00
CA ASN A 117 7.51 9.22 2.54
C ASN A 117 8.99 9.45 2.26
N LYS A 118 9.83 8.52 2.70
CA LYS A 118 11.28 8.54 2.46
C LYS A 118 11.69 7.23 1.82
N ASP A 119 12.36 7.31 0.68
CA ASP A 119 12.82 6.10 -0.02
C ASP A 119 13.89 5.35 0.77
N ILE A 120 13.79 4.03 0.70
CA ILE A 120 14.77 3.07 1.21
C ILE A 120 15.01 1.99 0.15
N ALA A 121 15.97 1.10 0.40
CA ALA A 121 16.19 -0.06 -0.48
C ALA A 121 14.93 -0.94 -0.52
N GLY A 122 14.35 -1.12 -1.71
CA GLY A 122 13.18 -1.97 -1.92
C GLY A 122 11.84 -1.40 -1.43
N GLY A 123 11.78 -0.14 -1.00
CA GLY A 123 10.61 0.37 -0.30
C GLY A 123 10.65 1.85 0.05
N MET A 124 9.81 2.21 1.03
CA MET A 124 9.80 3.54 1.66
C MET A 124 9.42 3.45 3.13
N ASP A 125 10.03 4.30 3.94
CA ASP A 125 9.51 4.63 5.27
C ASP A 125 8.37 5.65 5.11
N VAL A 126 7.31 5.46 5.88
CA VAL A 126 6.09 6.26 5.83
C VAL A 126 5.80 6.80 7.22
N SER A 127 5.46 8.09 7.31
CA SER A 127 4.83 8.67 8.48
C SER A 127 3.62 9.50 8.09
N PHE A 128 2.64 9.58 8.99
CA PHE A 128 1.46 10.41 8.78
C PHE A 128 0.93 11.02 10.07
N THR A 129 0.21 12.12 9.93
CA THR A 129 -0.55 12.77 11.00
C THR A 129 -1.89 13.24 10.45
N CYS A 130 -2.97 12.97 11.17
CA CYS A 130 -4.33 13.40 10.87
C CYS A 130 -4.86 14.24 12.04
N ALA A 131 -5.65 15.27 11.73
CA ALA A 131 -6.25 16.12 12.75
C ALA A 131 -7.54 15.53 13.34
N ASN A 132 -8.37 14.85 12.53
CA ASN A 132 -9.71 14.40 12.92
C ASN A 132 -10.04 12.99 12.37
N PRO A 133 -10.20 11.97 13.24
CA PRO A 133 -9.75 11.96 14.64
C PRO A 133 -8.23 12.18 14.70
N LYS A 134 -7.72 12.66 15.86
CA LYS A 134 -6.28 12.83 16.05
C LYS A 134 -5.61 11.46 15.97
N SER A 135 -4.76 11.31 14.97
CA SER A 135 -3.99 10.08 14.79
C SER A 135 -2.64 10.38 14.14
N SER A 136 -1.66 9.55 14.45
CA SER A 136 -0.36 9.57 13.79
C SER A 136 0.16 8.15 13.68
N GLY A 137 0.99 7.89 12.69
CA GLY A 137 1.64 6.59 12.58
C GLY A 137 2.91 6.65 11.79
N GLU A 138 3.75 5.64 12.01
CA GLU A 138 5.03 5.46 11.34
C GLU A 138 5.20 3.99 10.98
N GLY A 139 5.97 3.74 9.93
CA GLY A 139 6.29 2.38 9.53
C GLY A 139 6.91 2.30 8.16
N GLN A 140 6.79 1.14 7.53
CA GLN A 140 7.54 0.80 6.33
C GLN A 140 6.64 0.10 5.31
N VAL A 141 6.89 0.41 4.04
CA VAL A 141 6.34 -0.27 2.87
C VAL A 141 7.50 -0.90 2.12
N LEU A 142 7.40 -2.20 1.82
CA LEU A 142 8.36 -2.92 0.99
C LEU A 142 7.64 -3.44 -0.25
N PHE A 143 8.20 -3.17 -1.42
CA PHE A 143 7.67 -3.61 -2.71
C PHE A 143 8.24 -4.97 -3.10
N SER A 144 7.40 -5.82 -3.66
CA SER A 144 7.77 -7.09 -4.27
C SER A 144 7.44 -7.00 -5.76
N GLY A 145 8.39 -6.50 -6.54
CA GLY A 145 8.15 -6.11 -7.94
C GLY A 145 7.24 -4.88 -8.04
N ASP A 146 6.53 -4.73 -9.17
CA ASP A 146 5.62 -3.62 -9.45
C ASP A 146 4.15 -3.92 -9.15
N GLN A 147 3.84 -5.15 -8.71
CA GLN A 147 2.47 -5.66 -8.54
C GLN A 147 2.12 -6.11 -7.12
N ALA A 148 3.05 -6.03 -6.18
CA ALA A 148 2.81 -6.39 -4.79
C ALA A 148 3.59 -5.51 -3.82
N PHE A 149 3.05 -5.34 -2.61
CA PHE A 149 3.76 -4.72 -1.49
C PHE A 149 3.32 -5.34 -0.17
N SER A 150 4.18 -5.22 0.84
CA SER A 150 3.85 -5.44 2.25
C SER A 150 4.06 -4.16 3.03
N MET A 151 3.23 -3.89 4.03
CA MET A 151 3.31 -2.70 4.86
C MET A 151 3.11 -3.04 6.33
N GLN A 152 3.86 -2.38 7.20
CA GLN A 152 3.66 -2.41 8.64
C GLN A 152 3.64 -0.97 9.16
N LEU A 153 2.62 -0.61 9.95
CA LEU A 153 2.45 0.70 10.56
C LEU A 153 2.15 0.53 12.04
N ALA A 154 2.86 1.28 12.88
CA ALA A 154 2.46 1.53 14.26
C ALA A 154 1.66 2.84 14.29
N VAL A 155 0.40 2.77 14.71
CA VAL A 155 -0.53 3.89 14.72
C VAL A 155 -0.90 4.22 16.16
N THR A 156 -0.83 5.50 16.52
CA THR A 156 -1.48 6.06 17.70
C THR A 156 -2.72 6.80 17.27
N THR A 157 -3.89 6.47 17.83
CA THR A 157 -5.17 7.07 17.46
C THR A 157 -6.00 7.39 18.69
N SER A 158 -6.81 8.45 18.64
CA SER A 158 -7.83 8.75 19.66
C SER A 158 -9.26 8.61 19.13
N ALA A 159 -9.47 7.83 18.07
CA ALA A 159 -10.78 7.65 17.43
C ALA A 159 -11.87 7.14 18.39
N ARG A 160 -11.50 6.43 19.46
CA ARG A 160 -12.41 5.94 20.50
C ARG A 160 -12.39 6.79 21.79
N GLY A 161 -11.91 8.02 21.71
CA GLY A 161 -11.89 8.99 22.81
C GLY A 161 -10.60 8.98 23.64
N THR A 162 -10.01 7.82 23.90
CA THR A 162 -8.68 7.71 24.55
C THR A 162 -7.59 7.40 23.53
N PRO A 163 -6.38 7.98 23.66
CA PRO A 163 -5.24 7.58 22.85
C PRO A 163 -4.90 6.11 23.06
N GLU A 164 -4.75 5.37 21.96
CA GLU A 164 -4.41 3.95 21.96
C GLU A 164 -3.45 3.63 20.80
N GLN A 165 -2.70 2.54 20.96
CA GLN A 165 -1.80 2.04 19.94
C GLN A 165 -2.45 0.87 19.18
N VAL A 166 -2.31 0.90 17.86
CA VAL A 166 -2.77 -0.14 16.95
C VAL A 166 -1.66 -0.40 15.94
N ASN A 167 -1.28 -1.67 15.79
CA ASN A 167 -0.39 -2.11 14.73
C ASN A 167 -1.22 -2.54 13.53
N VAL A 168 -0.91 -2.00 12.36
CA VAL A 168 -1.56 -2.33 11.10
C VAL A 168 -0.55 -3.05 10.21
N THR A 169 -0.85 -4.28 9.84
CA THR A 169 -0.09 -5.02 8.83
C THR A 169 -0.93 -5.12 7.58
N SER A 170 -0.36 -4.87 6.40
CA SER A 170 -1.10 -4.91 5.14
C SER A 170 -0.31 -5.58 4.04
N ASN A 171 -1.04 -6.24 3.13
CA ASN A 171 -0.49 -6.76 1.88
C ASN A 171 -1.29 -6.19 0.71
N GLY A 172 -0.58 -5.64 -0.27
CA GLY A 172 -1.17 -5.08 -1.47
C GLY A 172 -0.91 -5.96 -2.68
N LYS A 173 -1.92 -6.06 -3.55
CA LYS A 173 -1.85 -6.73 -4.84
C LYS A 173 -2.46 -5.86 -5.94
N TRP A 174 -1.72 -5.67 -7.03
CA TRP A 174 -2.22 -4.99 -8.22
C TRP A 174 -3.15 -5.94 -8.99
N LEU A 175 -4.37 -5.47 -9.27
CA LEU A 175 -5.40 -6.25 -9.96
C LEU A 175 -5.47 -5.94 -11.45
N GLY A 176 -5.06 -4.75 -11.87
CA GLY A 176 -5.13 -4.35 -13.27
C GLY A 176 -4.96 -2.85 -13.47
N ALA A 177 -4.73 -2.44 -14.72
CA ALA A 177 -4.58 -1.02 -15.06
C ALA A 177 -5.91 -0.26 -15.01
N THR A 178 -7.03 -0.97 -15.18
CA THR A 178 -8.36 -0.38 -15.28
C THR A 178 -9.01 -0.24 -13.92
N CYS A 179 -9.45 0.97 -13.64
CA CYS A 179 -10.25 1.31 -12.48
C CYS A 179 -11.74 1.16 -12.77
N PRO A 180 -12.56 0.66 -11.81
CA PRO A 180 -14.01 0.71 -11.94
C PRO A 180 -14.46 2.15 -12.15
N ALA A 181 -15.42 2.36 -13.04
CA ALA A 181 -16.05 3.67 -13.18
C ALA A 181 -16.70 4.07 -11.84
N PRO A 182 -16.65 5.36 -11.44
CA PRO A 182 -17.44 5.83 -10.31
C PRO A 182 -18.90 5.44 -10.56
N SER A 183 -19.54 4.79 -9.60
CA SER A 183 -20.92 4.34 -9.77
C SER A 183 -21.82 5.55 -10.07
N ALA A 184 -22.53 5.51 -11.20
CA ALA A 184 -23.47 6.55 -11.65
C ALA A 184 -24.72 6.72 -10.74
N ALA A 185 -24.83 5.96 -9.65
CA ALA A 185 -25.95 6.03 -8.71
C ALA A 185 -26.00 7.33 -7.87
N ALA A 186 -24.99 8.21 -7.98
CA ALA A 186 -24.91 9.47 -7.25
C ALA A 186 -25.50 10.68 -8.00
N GLN A 187 -26.09 10.51 -9.20
CA GLN A 187 -26.92 11.55 -9.81
C GLN A 187 -28.41 11.24 -9.63
N LYS A 188 -28.99 11.80 -8.58
CA LYS A 188 -30.39 12.24 -8.63
C LYS A 188 -30.38 13.77 -8.41
N PRO A 189 -31.11 14.54 -9.26
CA PRO A 189 -30.95 15.99 -9.37
C PRO A 189 -31.18 16.76 -8.06
#